data_AF-A0A6M0SAU7-F1
#
_entry.id   AF-A0A6M0SAU7-F1
#
_cell.length_a   1.000
_cell.length_b   1.000
_cell.length_c   1.000
_cell.angle_alpha   90.00
_cell.angle_beta   90.00
_cell.angle_gamma   90.00
#
_symmetry.space_group_name_H-M   'P 1'
#
loop_
_entity.id
_entity.type
_entity.pdbx_description
1 polymer ?
#
loop_
_entity_poly.entity_id
_entity_poly.type
_entity_poly.pdbx_seq_one_letter_code
_entity_poly.pdbx_strand_id
1 'polypeptide(L)'
;MGKNFAPEKIDIGPRLQAINQQLEKASLRQKGGKLYIRGKSVDSFPPKPGQDKPRRVELALNCNASLAGLKVAKAKAQEIDSQLLWGRFDWGPYLKDKQKLAKTLTEWIEKYKADHWASTPRTLTKENSYQKNYRLFLKRLPQEKILTLDLLRSELLKGSKPGTRSREFYCMAYGRLAKFMAKQDAIATTDLTTFLAELKSLKQGYSPKKILPEDLPTDEQIVEIWQSLKNPSWQWIYGMIATYGLRPHEVFHVDVERFMADTEVLRVADNTKTGTRLVYPCPASWRTTFKLWNVRYPNIRREGRSNGKLGEKVSQQFREIGIGHNPYALSWAD
;
A
#
# COMPACT_ATOMS: atom_id res chain seq x y z
N MET A 1 39.70 -19.81 -64.79
CA MET A 1 39.52 -18.38 -64.44
C MET A 1 38.05 -18.10 -64.18
N GLY A 2 37.57 -18.29 -62.94
CA GLY A 2 36.23 -17.87 -62.53
C GLY A 2 36.33 -16.53 -61.83
N LYS A 3 35.94 -15.43 -62.50
CA LYS A 3 35.83 -14.12 -61.85
C LYS A 3 34.63 -14.17 -60.91
N ASN A 4 34.90 -14.19 -59.60
CA ASN A 4 33.91 -13.91 -58.58
C ASN A 4 33.46 -12.44 -58.72
N PHE A 5 32.29 -12.22 -59.34
CA PHE A 5 31.60 -10.95 -59.25
C PHE A 5 31.02 -10.82 -57.84
N ALA A 6 31.70 -10.06 -56.97
CA ALA A 6 31.08 -9.55 -55.76
C ALA A 6 29.90 -8.65 -56.18
N PRO A 7 28.69 -8.79 -55.60
CA PRO A 7 27.57 -7.92 -55.94
C PRO A 7 27.93 -6.48 -55.59
N GLU A 8 27.82 -5.57 -56.56
CA GLU A 8 27.94 -4.13 -56.36
C GLU A 8 27.09 -3.70 -55.17
N LYS A 9 27.74 -3.20 -54.12
CA LYS A 9 27.04 -2.54 -53.01
C LYS A 9 26.47 -1.24 -53.56
N ILE A 10 25.20 -1.27 -53.96
CA ILE A 10 24.45 -0.08 -54.37
C ILE A 10 24.51 0.93 -53.22
N ASP A 11 25.14 2.08 -53.45
CA ASP A 11 25.15 3.18 -52.50
C ASP A 11 23.76 3.81 -52.44
N ILE A 12 23.10 3.64 -51.30
CA ILE A 12 21.76 4.19 -51.04
C ILE A 12 21.81 5.58 -50.39
N GLY A 13 23.00 6.10 -50.08
CA GLY A 13 23.23 7.36 -49.36
C GLY A 13 22.50 8.57 -49.97
N PRO A 14 22.68 8.87 -51.27
CA PRO A 14 22.02 10.02 -51.90
C PRO A 14 20.49 9.94 -51.84
N ARG A 15 19.92 8.74 -52.05
CA ARG A 15 18.47 8.52 -51.98
C ARG A 15 17.94 8.63 -50.56
N LEU A 16 18.69 8.16 -49.58
CA LEU A 16 18.35 8.29 -48.16
C LEU A 16 18.33 9.77 -47.75
N GLN A 17 19.29 10.57 -48.23
CA GLN A 17 19.34 12.02 -47.96
C GLN A 17 18.14 12.75 -48.58
N ALA A 18 17.78 12.43 -49.82
CA ALA A 18 16.60 12.99 -50.49
C ALA A 18 15.29 12.67 -49.73
N ILE A 19 15.16 11.45 -49.18
CA ILE A 19 14.00 11.08 -48.36
C ILE A 19 13.99 11.89 -47.05
N ASN A 20 15.14 12.08 -46.40
CA ASN A 20 15.23 12.81 -45.14
C ASN A 20 14.91 14.32 -45.24
N GLN A 21 15.01 14.89 -46.44
CA GLN A 21 14.56 16.25 -46.74
C GLN A 21 13.03 16.35 -46.77
N GLN A 22 12.31 15.24 -47.00
CA GLN A 22 10.84 15.19 -47.06
C GLN A 22 10.17 14.89 -45.70
N LEU A 23 10.96 14.64 -44.65
CA LEU A 23 10.47 14.33 -43.31
C LEU A 23 10.73 15.51 -42.38
N GLU A 24 9.83 15.83 -41.46
CA GLU A 24 9.93 17.01 -40.59
C GLU A 24 10.45 16.67 -39.19
N LYS A 25 9.91 15.62 -38.57
CA LYS A 25 10.23 15.22 -37.18
C LYS A 25 11.26 14.10 -37.11
N ALA A 26 11.37 13.27 -38.14
CA ALA A 26 12.19 12.07 -38.14
C ALA A 26 13.18 12.00 -39.32
N SER A 27 14.15 11.10 -39.23
CA SER A 27 15.16 10.86 -40.27
C SER A 27 15.52 9.38 -40.35
N LEU A 28 15.61 8.85 -41.56
CA LEU A 28 16.16 7.53 -41.84
C LEU A 28 17.68 7.51 -41.64
N ARG A 29 18.17 6.38 -41.12
CA ARG A 29 19.59 6.09 -40.89
C ARG A 29 19.88 4.68 -41.40
N GLN A 30 21.02 4.51 -42.05
CA GLN A 30 21.57 3.19 -42.33
C GLN A 30 22.57 2.83 -41.23
N LYS A 31 22.43 1.62 -40.67
CA LYS A 31 23.41 1.05 -39.75
C LYS A 31 23.68 -0.39 -40.16
N GLY A 32 24.87 -0.62 -40.72
CA GLY A 32 25.21 -1.89 -41.37
C GLY A 32 24.24 -2.19 -42.52
N GLY A 33 23.70 -3.41 -42.54
CA GLY A 33 22.74 -3.87 -43.55
C GLY A 33 21.27 -3.53 -43.27
N LYS A 34 20.95 -2.69 -42.28
CA LYS A 34 19.58 -2.41 -41.83
C LYS A 34 19.28 -0.91 -41.81
N LEU A 35 17.99 -0.58 -41.95
CA LEU A 35 17.46 0.78 -41.91
C LEU A 35 16.71 1.04 -40.59
N TYR A 36 16.95 2.23 -40.06
CA TYR A 36 16.40 2.73 -38.80
C TYR A 36 15.78 4.11 -39.02
N ILE A 37 14.89 4.51 -38.13
CA ILE A 37 14.35 5.87 -38.05
C ILE A 37 14.74 6.51 -36.72
N ARG A 38 15.17 7.77 -36.75
CA ARG A 38 15.63 8.51 -35.59
C ARG A 38 15.00 9.90 -35.56
N GLY A 39 14.60 10.36 -34.38
CA GLY A 39 14.14 11.74 -34.18
C GLY A 39 15.22 12.76 -34.59
N LYS A 40 14.81 13.80 -35.31
CA LYS A 40 15.72 14.90 -35.70
C LYS A 40 16.19 15.68 -34.46
N SER A 41 15.28 15.90 -33.51
CA SER A 41 15.53 16.52 -32.20
C SER A 41 15.27 15.53 -31.05
N VAL A 42 15.63 15.93 -29.83
CA VAL A 42 15.44 15.15 -28.59
C VAL A 42 13.96 14.99 -28.23
N ASP A 43 13.14 15.98 -28.59
CA ASP A 43 11.70 16.09 -28.36
C ASP A 43 10.85 15.66 -29.56
N SER A 44 11.48 15.17 -30.64
CA SER A 44 10.74 14.74 -31.83
C SER A 44 9.79 13.58 -31.56
N PHE A 45 10.16 12.67 -30.65
CA PHE A 45 9.29 11.59 -30.18
C PHE A 45 8.75 11.92 -28.78
N PRO A 46 7.50 11.57 -28.47
CA PRO A 46 6.98 11.69 -27.11
C PRO A 46 7.80 10.82 -26.16
N PRO A 47 7.86 11.13 -24.85
CA PRO A 47 8.53 10.29 -23.87
C PRO A 47 8.06 8.84 -23.97
N LYS A 48 9.02 7.91 -23.97
CA LYS A 48 8.69 6.48 -23.98
C LYS A 48 7.95 6.12 -22.68
N PRO A 49 6.98 5.19 -22.68
CA PRO A 49 6.31 4.77 -21.45
C PRO A 49 7.32 4.38 -20.36
N GLY A 50 7.21 5.01 -19.19
CA GLY A 50 8.16 4.88 -18.08
C GLY A 50 9.32 5.88 -18.05
N GLN A 51 9.35 6.88 -18.94
CA GLN A 51 10.32 7.98 -18.91
C GLN A 51 9.60 9.33 -18.79
N ASP A 52 10.11 10.20 -17.92
CA ASP A 52 9.52 11.53 -17.68
C ASP A 52 9.96 12.60 -18.69
N LYS A 53 11.09 12.39 -19.37
CA LYS A 53 11.67 13.35 -20.32
C LYS A 53 11.84 12.70 -21.69
N PRO A 54 11.55 13.42 -22.78
CA PRO A 54 11.81 12.92 -24.12
C PRO A 54 13.32 12.76 -24.31
N ARG A 55 13.69 11.70 -25.03
CA ARG A 55 15.07 11.38 -25.37
C ARG A 55 15.13 11.07 -26.85
N ARG A 56 16.31 11.24 -27.44
CA ARG A 56 16.52 10.89 -28.84
C ARG A 56 16.46 9.37 -29.00
N VAL A 57 15.39 8.88 -29.62
CA VAL A 57 15.17 7.44 -29.87
C VAL A 57 15.50 7.10 -31.32
N GLU A 58 16.00 5.88 -31.50
CA GLU A 58 16.20 5.23 -32.81
C GLU A 58 15.41 3.92 -32.84
N LEU A 59 14.57 3.74 -33.86
CA LEU A 59 13.69 2.60 -34.04
C LEU A 59 14.10 1.79 -35.27
N ALA A 60 14.17 0.46 -35.12
CA ALA A 60 14.43 -0.43 -36.24
C ALA A 60 13.17 -0.54 -37.11
N LEU A 61 13.29 -0.31 -38.43
CA LEU A 61 12.18 -0.46 -39.37
C LEU A 61 12.04 -1.90 -39.91
N ASN A 62 12.94 -2.79 -39.50
CA ASN A 62 13.09 -4.16 -40.01
C ASN A 62 13.25 -4.23 -41.53
N CYS A 63 13.83 -3.19 -42.13
CA CYS A 63 14.11 -3.13 -43.57
C CYS A 63 15.60 -3.31 -43.82
N ASN A 64 15.96 -4.03 -44.89
CA ASN A 64 17.35 -4.15 -45.33
C ASN A 64 17.80 -2.86 -46.03
N ALA A 65 19.09 -2.57 -45.98
CA ALA A 65 19.73 -1.46 -46.70
C ALA A 65 19.87 -1.81 -48.20
N SER A 66 18.74 -1.92 -48.89
CA SER A 66 18.62 -2.19 -50.33
C SER A 66 17.60 -1.25 -50.96
N LEU A 67 17.56 -1.14 -52.30
CA LEU A 67 16.58 -0.26 -52.97
C LEU A 67 15.13 -0.63 -52.64
N ALA A 68 14.82 -1.92 -52.62
CA ALA A 68 13.50 -2.42 -52.22
C ALA A 68 13.21 -2.11 -50.74
N GLY A 69 14.20 -2.34 -49.85
CA GLY A 69 14.08 -2.01 -48.43
C GLY A 69 13.91 -0.51 -48.18
N LEU A 70 14.54 0.34 -48.98
CA LEU A 70 14.44 1.79 -48.90
C LEU A 70 13.04 2.29 -49.31
N LYS A 71 12.41 1.67 -50.31
CA LYS A 71 11.03 2.00 -50.71
C LYS A 71 10.05 1.73 -49.55
N VAL A 72 10.19 0.58 -48.88
CA VAL A 72 9.36 0.22 -47.72
C VAL A 72 9.68 1.13 -46.52
N ALA A 73 10.97 1.39 -46.26
CA ALA A 73 11.40 2.26 -45.18
C ALA A 73 10.89 3.70 -45.37
N LYS A 74 10.82 4.21 -46.61
CA LYS A 74 10.23 5.52 -46.92
C LYS A 74 8.78 5.59 -46.46
N ALA A 75 7.95 4.63 -46.87
CA ALA A 75 6.53 4.61 -46.51
C ALA A 75 6.33 4.57 -44.98
N LYS A 76 7.05 3.67 -44.29
CA LYS A 76 7.02 3.59 -42.82
C LYS A 76 7.50 4.87 -42.15
N ALA A 77 8.52 5.53 -42.71
CA ALA A 77 9.03 6.77 -42.16
C ALA A 77 8.06 7.93 -42.32
N GLN A 78 7.37 8.02 -43.46
CA GLN A 78 6.34 9.04 -43.70
C GLN A 78 5.14 8.85 -42.75
N GLU A 79 4.74 7.60 -42.50
CA GLU A 79 3.67 7.30 -41.55
C GLU A 79 4.05 7.74 -40.13
N ILE A 80 5.24 7.37 -39.66
CA ILE A 80 5.73 7.77 -38.34
C ILE A 80 5.86 9.29 -38.24
N ASP A 81 6.43 9.94 -39.26
CA ASP A 81 6.60 11.41 -39.29
C ASP A 81 5.25 12.13 -39.22
N SER A 82 4.23 11.65 -39.96
CA SER A 82 2.87 12.19 -39.91
C SER A 82 2.23 12.01 -38.53
N GLN A 83 2.40 10.85 -37.90
CA GLN A 83 1.90 10.60 -36.56
C GLN A 83 2.56 11.52 -35.51
N LEU A 84 3.87 11.80 -35.65
CA LEU A 84 4.59 12.72 -34.78
C LEU A 84 4.14 14.16 -34.99
N LEU A 85 3.89 14.58 -36.24
CA LEU A 85 3.36 15.91 -36.56
C LEU A 85 1.97 16.14 -35.98
N TRP A 86 1.09 15.13 -36.05
CA TRP A 86 -0.26 15.21 -35.49
C TRP A 86 -0.34 14.96 -33.98
N GLY A 87 0.79 14.67 -33.33
CA GLY A 87 0.82 14.34 -31.90
C GLY A 87 0.06 13.06 -31.53
N ARG A 88 -0.09 12.13 -32.49
CA ARG A 88 -0.83 10.85 -32.34
C ARG A 88 0.07 9.62 -32.41
N PHE A 89 1.38 9.81 -32.31
CA PHE A 89 2.33 8.70 -32.34
C PHE A 89 2.11 7.74 -31.18
N ASP A 90 1.93 6.47 -31.51
CA ASP A 90 1.78 5.39 -30.55
C ASP A 90 3.06 4.55 -30.45
N TRP A 91 3.56 4.39 -29.23
CA TRP A 91 4.68 3.50 -28.96
C TRP A 91 4.30 2.02 -29.09
N GLY A 92 3.03 1.67 -28.93
CA GLY A 92 2.50 0.30 -28.87
C GLY A 92 3.16 -0.68 -29.84
N PRO A 93 3.18 -0.43 -31.16
CA PRO A 93 3.78 -1.34 -32.15
C PRO A 93 5.28 -1.57 -31.98
N TYR A 94 6.00 -0.63 -31.35
CA TYR A 94 7.46 -0.61 -31.23
C TYR A 94 7.95 -1.07 -29.84
N LEU A 95 7.04 -1.35 -28.91
CA LEU A 95 7.35 -1.89 -27.59
C LEU A 95 7.46 -3.42 -27.66
N LYS A 96 8.49 -3.97 -26.99
CA LYS A 96 8.59 -5.42 -26.74
C LYS A 96 7.46 -5.84 -25.80
N ASP A 97 7.04 -7.11 -25.81
CA ASP A 97 5.88 -7.57 -25.02
C ASP A 97 5.95 -7.26 -23.51
N LYS A 98 7.16 -7.25 -22.93
CA LYS A 98 7.37 -6.81 -21.53
C LYS A 98 7.05 -5.32 -21.27
N GLN A 99 7.05 -4.47 -22.31
CA GLN A 99 6.77 -3.03 -22.25
C GLN A 99 5.32 -2.67 -22.64
N LYS A 100 4.60 -3.56 -23.36
CA LYS A 100 3.17 -3.40 -23.70
C LYS A 100 2.23 -3.64 -22.51
N LEU A 101 2.68 -4.38 -21.49
CA LEU A 101 1.93 -4.80 -20.30
C LEU A 101 2.12 -3.84 -19.11
N ALA A 102 2.23 -2.53 -19.35
CA ALA A 102 2.29 -1.54 -18.29
C ALA A 102 0.92 -1.45 -17.58
N LYS A 103 0.69 -2.40 -16.67
CA LYS A 103 -0.56 -2.51 -15.92
C LYS A 103 -0.81 -1.22 -15.14
N THR A 104 -2.08 -0.83 -15.08
CA THR A 104 -2.49 0.32 -14.27
C THR A 104 -2.32 0.02 -12.79
N LEU A 105 -2.29 1.06 -11.97
CA LEU A 105 -2.30 0.94 -10.52
C LEU A 105 -3.49 0.10 -10.03
N THR A 106 -4.68 0.30 -10.60
CA THR A 106 -5.88 -0.49 -10.30
C THR A 106 -5.65 -1.98 -10.50
N GLU A 107 -5.10 -2.37 -11.64
CA GLU A 107 -4.84 -3.78 -11.97
C GLU A 107 -3.81 -4.39 -11.01
N TRP A 108 -2.77 -3.65 -10.66
CA TRP A 108 -1.78 -4.09 -9.69
C TRP A 108 -2.36 -4.27 -8.28
N ILE A 109 -3.22 -3.34 -7.85
CA ILE A 109 -3.85 -3.38 -6.53
C ILE A 109 -4.81 -4.57 -6.43
N GLU A 110 -5.63 -4.84 -7.45
CA GLU A 110 -6.53 -5.99 -7.44
C GLU A 110 -5.77 -7.32 -7.51
N LYS A 111 -4.68 -7.40 -8.28
CA LYS A 111 -3.81 -8.59 -8.29
C LYS A 111 -3.12 -8.81 -6.94
N TYR A 112 -2.60 -7.75 -6.33
CA TYR A 112 -2.02 -7.81 -4.98
C TYR A 112 -3.05 -8.27 -3.94
N LYS A 113 -4.28 -7.75 -4.01
CA LYS A 113 -5.39 -8.15 -3.13
C LYS A 113 -5.72 -9.64 -3.27
N ALA A 114 -5.77 -10.15 -4.50
CA ALA A 114 -5.99 -11.57 -4.74
C ALA A 114 -4.86 -12.43 -4.14
N ASP A 115 -3.59 -12.06 -4.37
CA ASP A 115 -2.42 -12.76 -3.81
C ASP A 115 -2.39 -12.72 -2.26
N HIS A 116 -2.74 -11.57 -1.68
CA HIS A 116 -2.83 -11.41 -0.23
C HIS A 116 -3.84 -12.38 0.38
N TRP A 117 -5.04 -12.49 -0.22
CA TRP A 117 -6.10 -13.35 0.31
C TRP A 117 -5.95 -14.82 -0.06
N ALA A 118 -5.20 -15.15 -1.11
CA ALA A 118 -4.81 -16.53 -1.39
C ALA A 118 -3.88 -17.10 -0.30
N SER A 119 -3.10 -16.24 0.36
CA SER A 119 -2.09 -16.62 1.37
C SER A 119 -2.47 -16.27 2.81
N THR A 120 -3.61 -15.61 3.03
CA THR A 120 -4.03 -15.13 4.36
C THR A 120 -5.44 -15.62 4.69
N PRO A 121 -5.63 -16.35 5.81
CA PRO A 121 -6.97 -16.70 6.28
C PRO A 121 -7.83 -15.46 6.50
N ARG A 122 -9.02 -15.45 5.90
CA ARG A 122 -9.98 -14.33 6.00
C ARG A 122 -10.74 -14.38 7.32
N THR A 123 -10.14 -13.80 8.36
CA THR A 123 -10.83 -13.50 9.62
C THR A 123 -11.21 -12.02 9.68
N LEU A 124 -12.19 -11.66 10.51
CA LEU A 124 -12.56 -10.25 10.74
C LEU A 124 -11.36 -9.40 11.14
N THR A 125 -10.45 -9.93 11.97
CA THR A 125 -9.25 -9.21 12.41
C THR A 125 -8.28 -8.95 11.27
N LYS A 126 -8.04 -9.94 10.40
CA LYS A 126 -7.16 -9.79 9.24
C LYS A 126 -7.78 -8.87 8.19
N GLU A 127 -9.09 -8.97 7.94
CA GLU A 127 -9.82 -8.07 7.06
C GLU A 127 -9.71 -6.62 7.54
N ASN A 128 -9.98 -6.35 8.83
CA ASN A 128 -9.83 -5.00 9.38
C ASN A 128 -8.40 -4.48 9.27
N SER A 129 -7.41 -5.33 9.52
CA SER A 129 -6.00 -4.98 9.38
C SER A 129 -5.65 -4.66 7.93
N TYR A 130 -6.18 -5.41 6.97
CA TYR A 130 -5.97 -5.15 5.54
C TYR A 130 -6.61 -3.84 5.10
N GLN A 131 -7.86 -3.61 5.50
CA GLN A 131 -8.59 -2.38 5.21
C GLN A 131 -7.85 -1.15 5.72
N LYS A 132 -7.41 -1.19 7.00
CA LYS A 132 -6.75 -0.06 7.67
C LYS A 132 -5.31 0.15 7.22
N ASN A 133 -4.51 -0.92 7.09
CA ASN A 133 -3.06 -0.80 6.91
C ASN A 133 -2.64 -0.82 5.44
N TYR A 134 -3.44 -1.39 4.55
CA TYR A 134 -3.09 -1.57 3.13
C TYR A 134 -4.08 -0.84 2.23
N ARG A 135 -5.34 -1.29 2.17
CA ARG A 135 -6.32 -0.80 1.18
C ARG A 135 -6.52 0.71 1.25
N LEU A 136 -6.62 1.28 2.45
CA LEU A 136 -6.79 2.72 2.63
C LEU A 136 -5.68 3.53 1.93
N PHE A 137 -4.43 3.08 2.02
CA PHE A 137 -3.27 3.76 1.45
C PHE A 137 -3.12 3.48 -0.05
N LEU A 138 -3.40 2.25 -0.48
CA LEU A 138 -3.39 1.89 -1.89
C LEU A 138 -4.48 2.60 -2.70
N LYS A 139 -5.67 2.83 -2.10
CA LYS A 139 -6.77 3.56 -2.74
C LYS A 139 -6.42 5.04 -3.01
N ARG A 140 -5.48 5.61 -2.27
CA ARG A 140 -5.04 7.01 -2.45
C ARG A 140 -4.10 7.18 -3.65
N LEU A 141 -3.56 6.10 -4.21
CA LEU A 141 -2.75 6.16 -5.42
C LEU A 141 -3.60 6.61 -6.62
N PRO A 142 -3.01 7.31 -7.60
CA PRO A 142 -3.70 7.73 -8.82
C PRO A 142 -3.98 6.52 -9.72
N GLN A 143 -5.16 5.93 -9.55
CA GLN A 143 -5.55 4.59 -10.03
C GLN A 143 -5.30 4.32 -11.54
N GLU A 144 -5.45 5.35 -12.38
CA GLU A 144 -5.27 5.24 -13.84
C GLU A 144 -3.81 5.35 -14.31
N LYS A 145 -2.88 5.70 -13.42
CA LYS A 145 -1.46 5.83 -13.79
C LYS A 145 -0.79 4.46 -13.83
N ILE A 146 0.23 4.36 -14.69
CA ILE A 146 1.16 3.24 -14.70
C ILE A 146 1.91 3.20 -13.37
N LEU A 147 1.95 2.04 -12.73
CA LEU A 147 2.64 1.85 -11.46
C LEU A 147 4.17 1.84 -11.66
N THR A 148 4.87 2.78 -11.03
CA THR A 148 6.34 2.81 -10.91
C THR A 148 6.76 3.02 -9.46
N LEU A 149 8.00 2.66 -9.12
CA LEU A 149 8.56 2.90 -7.78
C LEU A 149 8.65 4.40 -7.46
N ASP A 150 8.98 5.23 -8.45
CA ASP A 150 9.03 6.69 -8.31
C ASP A 150 7.64 7.29 -8.05
N LEU A 151 6.60 6.74 -8.67
CA LEU A 151 5.23 7.14 -8.37
C LEU A 151 4.87 6.82 -6.91
N LEU A 152 5.18 5.61 -6.44
CA LEU A 152 4.98 5.23 -5.03
C LEU A 152 5.74 6.17 -4.09
N ARG A 153 7.00 6.49 -4.40
CA ARG A 153 7.80 7.45 -3.62
C ARG A 153 7.12 8.83 -3.57
N SER A 154 6.75 9.37 -4.71
CA SER A 154 6.16 10.71 -4.81
C SER A 154 4.83 10.82 -4.05
N GLU A 155 3.95 9.82 -4.18
CA GLU A 155 2.64 9.81 -3.53
C GLU A 155 2.76 9.56 -2.01
N LEU A 156 3.76 8.78 -1.58
CA LEU A 156 4.09 8.62 -0.17
C LEU A 156 4.49 9.96 0.43
N LEU A 157 5.41 10.69 -0.21
CA LEU A 157 5.94 11.97 0.27
C LEU A 157 4.86 13.06 0.31
N LYS A 158 3.99 13.13 -0.72
CA LYS A 158 2.83 14.03 -0.73
C LYS A 158 1.79 13.67 0.33
N GLY A 159 1.53 12.38 0.51
CA GLY A 159 0.41 11.89 1.32
C GLY A 159 0.67 11.79 2.83
N SER A 160 1.90 12.00 3.29
CA SER A 160 2.24 11.93 4.73
C SER A 160 3.43 12.82 5.10
N LYS A 161 3.52 13.16 6.39
CA LYS A 161 4.64 13.92 6.98
C LYS A 161 5.64 12.96 7.67
N PRO A 162 6.94 13.28 7.70
CA PRO A 162 7.94 12.52 8.48
C PRO A 162 7.52 12.36 9.95
N GLY A 163 7.92 11.26 10.59
CA GLY A 163 7.63 11.00 12.01
C GLY A 163 6.17 10.69 12.35
N THR A 164 5.29 10.50 11.36
CA THR A 164 3.87 10.20 11.60
C THR A 164 3.52 8.73 11.46
N ARG A 165 2.48 8.28 12.18
CA ARG A 165 1.91 6.94 11.99
C ARG A 165 1.44 6.69 10.56
N SER A 166 0.93 7.74 9.91
CA SER A 166 0.51 7.64 8.51
C SER A 166 1.69 7.30 7.59
N ARG A 167 2.87 7.93 7.81
CA ARG A 167 4.09 7.63 7.04
C ARG A 167 4.49 6.16 7.18
N GLU A 168 4.45 5.63 8.40
CA GLU A 168 4.71 4.21 8.64
C GLU A 168 3.79 3.31 7.81
N PHE A 169 2.49 3.60 7.78
CA PHE A 169 1.54 2.80 7.01
C PHE A 169 1.70 2.95 5.49
N TYR A 170 2.03 4.14 4.97
CA TYR A 170 2.40 4.29 3.56
C TYR A 170 3.61 3.43 3.21
N CYS A 171 4.69 3.50 3.98
CA CYS A 171 5.88 2.65 3.78
C CYS A 171 5.49 1.16 3.81
N MET A 172 4.64 0.77 4.76
CA MET A 172 4.19 -0.62 4.89
C MET A 172 3.39 -1.10 3.67
N ALA A 173 2.42 -0.31 3.22
CA ALA A 173 1.57 -0.67 2.10
C ALA A 173 2.33 -0.68 0.76
N TYR A 174 3.14 0.35 0.51
CA TYR A 174 3.88 0.47 -0.74
C TYR A 174 5.02 -0.54 -0.81
N GLY A 175 5.67 -0.83 0.31
CA GLY A 175 6.66 -1.90 0.39
C GLY A 175 6.06 -3.28 0.11
N ARG A 176 4.81 -3.55 0.55
CA ARG A 176 4.11 -4.80 0.21
C ARG A 176 3.75 -4.88 -1.27
N LEU A 177 3.24 -3.80 -1.85
CA LEU A 177 2.94 -3.74 -3.27
C LEU A 177 4.20 -3.92 -4.13
N ALA A 178 5.31 -3.25 -3.79
CA ALA A 178 6.58 -3.39 -4.50
C ALA A 178 7.13 -4.82 -4.42
N LYS A 179 7.07 -5.46 -3.26
CA LYS A 179 7.44 -6.89 -3.11
C LYS A 179 6.59 -7.79 -4.01
N PHE A 180 5.29 -7.50 -4.11
CA PHE A 180 4.39 -8.23 -5.01
C PHE A 180 4.75 -8.00 -6.49
N MET A 181 5.10 -6.77 -6.88
CA MET A 181 5.58 -6.49 -8.24
C MET A 181 6.85 -7.28 -8.58
N ALA A 182 7.80 -7.37 -7.64
CA ALA A 182 9.03 -8.15 -7.84
C ALA A 182 8.74 -9.65 -7.96
N LYS A 183 7.81 -10.19 -7.16
CA LYS A 183 7.33 -11.57 -7.28
C LYS A 183 6.71 -11.87 -8.66
N GLN A 184 6.27 -10.84 -9.37
CA GLN A 184 5.66 -10.93 -10.71
C GLN A 184 6.65 -10.52 -11.82
N ASP A 185 7.95 -10.47 -11.53
CA ASP A 185 9.03 -10.07 -12.44
C ASP A 185 8.86 -8.68 -13.09
N ALA A 186 8.08 -7.80 -12.45
CA ALA A 186 7.77 -6.46 -12.97
C ALA A 186 8.79 -5.39 -12.57
N ILE A 187 9.61 -5.66 -11.56
CA ILE A 187 10.72 -4.80 -11.12
C ILE A 187 11.95 -5.67 -10.84
N ALA A 188 13.15 -5.13 -11.05
CA ALA A 188 14.38 -5.84 -10.75
C ALA A 188 14.60 -5.95 -9.23
N THR A 189 15.24 -7.04 -8.80
CA THR A 189 15.58 -7.27 -7.38
C THR A 189 16.44 -6.16 -6.80
N THR A 190 17.35 -5.59 -7.59
CA THR A 190 18.19 -4.44 -7.21
C THR A 190 17.35 -3.21 -6.90
N ASP A 191 16.37 -2.90 -7.75
CA ASP A 191 15.50 -1.73 -7.59
C ASP A 191 14.59 -1.89 -6.36
N LEU A 192 14.06 -3.09 -6.15
CA LEU A 192 13.30 -3.41 -4.93
C LEU A 192 14.15 -3.19 -3.68
N THR A 193 15.39 -3.68 -3.68
CA THR A 193 16.28 -3.61 -2.50
C THR A 193 16.56 -2.15 -2.14
N THR A 194 16.92 -1.32 -3.12
CA THR A 194 17.12 0.11 -2.95
C THR A 194 15.86 0.80 -2.42
N PHE A 195 14.71 0.51 -3.02
CA PHE A 195 13.44 1.10 -2.60
C PHE A 195 13.06 0.72 -1.16
N LEU A 196 13.23 -0.56 -0.76
CA LEU A 196 12.93 -0.99 0.61
C LEU A 196 13.87 -0.36 1.65
N ALA A 197 15.14 -0.14 1.31
CA ALA A 197 16.09 0.57 2.16
C ALA A 197 15.67 2.03 2.36
N GLU A 198 15.23 2.69 1.29
CA GLU A 198 14.67 4.05 1.35
C GLU A 198 13.42 4.11 2.23
N LEU A 199 12.46 3.20 2.04
CA LEU A 199 11.25 3.15 2.87
C LEU A 199 11.57 2.93 4.35
N LYS A 200 12.62 2.15 4.67
CA LYS A 200 13.10 1.95 6.04
C LYS A 200 13.59 3.26 6.66
N SER A 201 14.30 4.08 5.90
CA SER A 201 14.72 5.41 6.33
C SER A 201 13.52 6.35 6.51
N LEU A 202 12.63 6.41 5.52
CA LEU A 202 11.45 7.28 5.53
C LEU A 202 10.43 6.95 6.63
N LYS A 203 10.41 5.69 7.09
CA LYS A 203 9.52 5.22 8.17
C LYS A 203 9.92 5.74 9.56
N GLN A 204 11.17 6.17 9.75
CA GLN A 204 11.68 6.52 11.08
C GLN A 204 10.95 7.73 11.71
N GLY A 205 11.03 7.82 13.05
CA GLY A 205 10.60 8.98 13.83
C GLY A 205 9.19 8.90 14.43
N TYR A 206 8.36 7.94 14.04
CA TYR A 206 7.08 7.70 14.73
C TYR A 206 7.30 6.79 15.94
N SER A 207 6.96 7.31 17.12
CA SER A 207 6.83 6.54 18.35
C SER A 207 5.42 6.75 18.90
N PRO A 208 4.69 5.68 19.28
CA PRO A 208 3.43 5.83 19.99
C PRO A 208 3.63 6.70 21.25
N LYS A 209 2.67 7.58 21.56
CA LYS A 209 2.67 8.29 22.85
C LYS A 209 2.68 7.24 23.95
N LYS A 210 3.71 7.26 24.80
CA LYS A 210 3.73 6.46 26.02
C LYS A 210 2.73 7.05 26.99
N ILE A 211 1.94 6.20 27.64
CA ILE A 211 1.14 6.60 28.79
C ILE A 211 2.12 6.80 29.94
N LEU A 212 2.11 7.98 30.54
CA LEU A 212 2.94 8.30 31.69
C LEU A 212 2.17 8.01 32.99
N PRO A 213 2.83 7.76 34.13
CA PRO A 213 2.15 7.53 35.40
C PRO A 213 1.14 8.63 35.75
N GLU A 214 1.44 9.89 35.43
CA GLU A 214 0.55 11.03 35.63
C GLU A 214 -0.70 11.05 34.72
N ASP A 215 -0.72 10.25 33.65
CA ASP A 215 -1.90 10.05 32.80
C ASP A 215 -2.85 8.98 33.40
N LEU A 216 -2.44 8.27 34.47
CA LEU A 216 -3.22 7.20 35.11
C LEU A 216 -4.09 7.77 36.24
N PRO A 217 -5.36 7.36 36.35
CA PRO A 217 -6.17 7.69 37.52
C PRO A 217 -5.65 6.95 38.75
N THR A 218 -5.74 7.56 39.93
CA THR A 218 -5.44 6.89 41.20
C THR A 218 -6.53 5.89 41.56
N ASP A 219 -6.23 4.98 42.48
CA ASP A 219 -7.19 4.00 43.00
C ASP A 219 -8.45 4.67 43.57
N GLU A 220 -8.30 5.76 44.31
CA GLU A 220 -9.40 6.54 44.87
C GLU A 220 -10.26 7.14 43.74
N GLN A 221 -9.63 7.72 42.73
CA GLN A 221 -10.33 8.27 41.56
C GLN A 221 -11.11 7.19 40.81
N ILE A 222 -10.53 5.99 40.65
CA ILE A 222 -11.21 4.86 40.01
C ILE A 222 -12.48 4.49 40.79
N VAL A 223 -12.38 4.39 42.11
CA VAL A 223 -13.53 4.07 42.97
C VAL A 223 -14.60 5.16 42.92
N GLU A 224 -14.21 6.44 43.02
CA GLU A 224 -15.13 7.59 42.94
C GLU A 224 -15.85 7.64 41.59
N ILE A 225 -15.12 7.48 40.49
CA ILE A 225 -15.69 7.42 39.15
C ILE A 225 -16.68 6.27 39.08
N TRP A 226 -16.28 5.05 39.48
CA TRP A 226 -17.15 3.89 39.46
C TRP A 226 -18.45 4.12 40.24
N GLN A 227 -18.39 4.73 41.43
CA GLN A 227 -19.56 5.08 42.24
C GLN A 227 -20.48 6.10 41.55
N SER A 228 -19.92 7.05 40.80
CA SER A 228 -20.69 8.08 40.09
C SER A 228 -21.46 7.54 38.87
N LEU A 229 -21.09 6.37 38.34
CA LEU A 229 -21.68 5.79 37.13
C LEU A 229 -23.12 5.30 37.37
N LYS A 230 -24.10 6.06 36.87
CA LYS A 230 -25.53 5.74 37.03
C LYS A 230 -26.02 4.53 36.24
N ASN A 231 -25.39 4.23 35.10
CA ASN A 231 -25.79 3.09 34.28
C ASN A 231 -25.07 1.82 34.76
N PRO A 232 -25.79 0.82 35.30
CA PRO A 232 -25.15 -0.31 35.94
C PRO A 232 -24.38 -1.22 34.97
N SER A 233 -24.77 -1.27 33.70
CA SER A 233 -24.02 -2.04 32.69
C SER A 233 -22.67 -1.39 32.38
N TRP A 234 -22.62 -0.07 32.26
CA TRP A 234 -21.38 0.65 32.00
C TRP A 234 -20.51 0.80 33.25
N GLN A 235 -21.13 0.88 34.43
CA GLN A 235 -20.45 0.75 35.72
C GLN A 235 -19.73 -0.61 35.84
N TRP A 236 -20.40 -1.70 35.45
CA TRP A 236 -19.78 -3.02 35.42
C TRP A 236 -18.62 -3.10 34.41
N ILE A 237 -18.80 -2.58 33.18
CA ILE A 237 -17.71 -2.53 32.17
C ILE A 237 -16.49 -1.77 32.69
N TYR A 238 -16.71 -0.62 33.34
CA TYR A 238 -15.64 0.17 33.95
C TYR A 238 -14.90 -0.61 35.03
N GLY A 239 -15.62 -1.21 35.97
CA GLY A 239 -15.03 -2.02 37.05
C GLY A 239 -14.25 -3.22 36.51
N MET A 240 -14.78 -3.95 35.51
CA MET A 240 -14.07 -5.06 34.89
C MET A 240 -12.76 -4.64 34.21
N ILE A 241 -12.76 -3.49 33.53
CA ILE A 241 -11.57 -2.97 32.86
C ILE A 241 -10.52 -2.55 33.89
N ALA A 242 -10.91 -1.80 34.92
CA ALA A 242 -10.02 -1.30 35.96
C ALA A 242 -9.45 -2.44 36.82
N THR A 243 -10.30 -3.35 37.31
CA THR A 243 -9.86 -4.43 38.20
C THR A 243 -9.02 -5.49 37.51
N TYR A 244 -9.27 -5.82 36.24
CA TYR A 244 -8.59 -6.94 35.58
C TYR A 244 -7.60 -6.50 34.49
N GLY A 245 -7.30 -5.21 34.39
CA GLY A 245 -6.41 -4.66 33.38
C GLY A 245 -6.84 -4.99 31.93
N LEU A 246 -8.15 -5.15 31.69
CA LEU A 246 -8.65 -5.59 30.38
C LEU A 246 -8.52 -4.46 29.38
N ARG A 247 -8.08 -4.75 28.14
CA ARG A 247 -8.27 -3.77 27.06
C ARG A 247 -9.77 -3.58 26.83
N PRO A 248 -10.22 -2.40 26.38
CA PRO A 248 -11.65 -2.08 26.29
C PRO A 248 -12.51 -3.09 25.51
N HIS A 249 -11.96 -3.77 24.52
CA HIS A 249 -12.71 -4.79 23.76
C HIS A 249 -12.67 -6.18 24.41
N GLU A 250 -11.68 -6.47 25.26
CA GLU A 250 -11.47 -7.79 25.87
C GLU A 250 -12.57 -8.12 26.88
N VAL A 251 -13.20 -7.11 27.50
CA VAL A 251 -14.35 -7.28 28.41
C VAL A 251 -15.54 -8.03 27.79
N PHE A 252 -15.66 -8.04 26.46
CA PHE A 252 -16.69 -8.78 25.72
C PHE A 252 -16.26 -10.21 25.33
N HIS A 253 -15.05 -10.61 25.69
CA HIS A 253 -14.42 -11.88 25.35
C HIS A 253 -13.92 -12.63 26.60
N VAL A 254 -14.47 -12.32 27.77
CA VAL A 254 -14.13 -13.01 29.02
C VAL A 254 -15.13 -14.15 29.29
N ASP A 255 -14.63 -15.23 29.88
CA ASP A 255 -15.42 -16.39 30.27
C ASP A 255 -16.21 -16.06 31.55
N VAL A 256 -17.43 -15.56 31.37
CA VAL A 256 -18.31 -15.18 32.48
C VAL A 256 -19.09 -16.36 33.06
N GLU A 257 -19.20 -17.48 32.35
CA GLU A 257 -19.94 -18.66 32.82
C GLU A 257 -19.26 -19.29 34.04
N ARG A 258 -17.94 -19.20 34.10
CA ARG A 258 -17.15 -19.66 35.25
C ARG A 258 -16.80 -18.55 36.23
N PHE A 259 -17.28 -17.32 35.98
CA PHE A 259 -16.93 -16.15 36.79
C PHE A 259 -17.93 -15.96 37.95
N MET A 260 -17.92 -16.91 38.88
CA MET A 260 -18.80 -16.96 40.05
C MET A 260 -18.20 -16.21 41.25
N ALA A 261 -18.98 -16.00 42.32
CA ALA A 261 -18.58 -15.20 43.48
C ALA A 261 -17.29 -15.69 44.17
N ASP A 262 -16.99 -16.99 44.13
CA ASP A 262 -15.78 -17.65 44.63
C ASP A 262 -14.61 -17.70 43.63
N THR A 263 -14.84 -17.30 42.37
CA THR A 263 -13.83 -17.36 41.31
C THR A 263 -13.15 -16.00 41.13
N GLU A 264 -11.89 -15.90 41.55
CA GLU A 264 -11.12 -14.65 41.45
C GLU A 264 -10.50 -14.43 40.07
N VAL A 265 -9.98 -15.50 39.47
CA VAL A 265 -9.22 -15.45 38.22
C VAL A 265 -10.15 -15.43 37.03
N LEU A 266 -9.96 -14.46 36.14
CA LEU A 266 -10.76 -14.31 34.93
C LEU A 266 -10.01 -14.86 33.73
N ARG A 267 -10.70 -15.66 32.90
CA ARG A 267 -10.16 -16.17 31.65
C ARG A 267 -10.60 -15.28 30.49
N VAL A 268 -9.63 -14.77 29.72
CA VAL A 268 -9.86 -14.04 28.48
C VAL A 268 -9.72 -15.00 27.30
N ALA A 269 -10.72 -15.07 26.44
CA ALA A 269 -10.77 -16.00 25.31
C ALA A 269 -9.79 -15.62 24.18
N ASP A 270 -9.47 -16.62 23.35
CA ASP A 270 -8.47 -16.59 22.29
C ASP A 270 -8.73 -15.56 21.18
N ASN A 271 -9.97 -15.10 21.03
CA ASN A 271 -10.39 -14.18 19.97
C ASN A 271 -9.97 -12.71 20.22
N THR A 272 -9.06 -12.50 21.17
CA THR A 272 -8.39 -11.24 21.44
C THR A 272 -6.99 -11.26 20.82
N LYS A 273 -6.41 -10.11 20.49
CA LYS A 273 -5.13 -10.00 19.75
C LYS A 273 -3.94 -10.77 20.39
N THR A 274 -4.10 -11.28 21.60
CA THR A 274 -3.06 -11.78 22.52
C THR A 274 -3.22 -13.25 22.93
N GLY A 275 -4.18 -13.99 22.37
CA GLY A 275 -4.43 -15.38 22.72
C GLY A 275 -5.08 -15.56 24.11
N THR A 276 -5.40 -16.81 24.45
CA THR A 276 -6.02 -17.17 25.74
C THR A 276 -5.07 -16.84 26.89
N ARG A 277 -5.57 -16.12 27.90
CA ARG A 277 -4.80 -15.83 29.12
C ARG A 277 -5.68 -15.76 30.35
N LEU A 278 -5.05 -15.98 31.50
CA LEU A 278 -5.63 -15.72 32.82
C LEU A 278 -5.23 -14.32 33.27
N VAL A 279 -6.17 -13.59 33.85
CA VAL A 279 -5.93 -12.27 34.45
C VAL A 279 -6.43 -12.26 35.89
N TYR A 280 -5.66 -11.63 36.76
CA TYR A 280 -5.92 -11.55 38.19
C TYR A 280 -6.47 -10.16 38.52
N PRO A 281 -7.34 -10.04 39.54
CA PRO A 281 -7.84 -8.74 39.97
C PRO A 281 -6.72 -7.96 40.67
N CYS A 282 -6.54 -6.69 40.30
CA CYS A 282 -5.65 -5.75 40.95
C CYS A 282 -6.35 -4.39 41.11
N PRO A 283 -6.50 -3.86 42.34
CA PRO A 283 -6.44 -4.58 43.61
C PRO A 283 -7.50 -5.70 43.72
N ALA A 284 -7.18 -6.78 44.42
CA ALA A 284 -8.11 -7.91 44.60
C ALA A 284 -9.45 -7.48 45.27
N SER A 285 -9.40 -6.49 46.16
CA SER A 285 -10.57 -5.98 46.88
C SER A 285 -11.64 -5.38 45.96
N TRP A 286 -11.26 -4.81 44.82
CA TRP A 286 -12.21 -4.19 43.88
C TRP A 286 -13.20 -5.19 43.30
N ARG A 287 -12.81 -6.46 43.17
CA ARG A 287 -13.71 -7.52 42.74
C ARG A 287 -14.95 -7.59 43.65
N THR A 288 -14.73 -7.50 44.96
CA THR A 288 -15.77 -7.53 46.00
C THR A 288 -16.50 -6.19 46.09
N THR A 289 -15.76 -5.08 46.14
CA THR A 289 -16.33 -3.73 46.20
C THR A 289 -17.28 -3.46 45.04
N PHE A 290 -16.86 -3.82 43.82
CA PHE A 290 -17.65 -3.61 42.61
C PHE A 290 -18.63 -4.75 42.29
N LYS A 291 -18.61 -5.83 43.09
CA LYS A 291 -19.46 -7.03 42.94
C LYS A 291 -19.41 -7.60 41.51
N LEU A 292 -18.20 -7.77 40.96
CA LEU A 292 -17.99 -8.01 39.52
C LEU A 292 -18.58 -9.33 39.00
N TRP A 293 -18.82 -10.32 39.87
CA TRP A 293 -19.52 -11.57 39.51
C TRP A 293 -20.98 -11.33 39.08
N ASN A 294 -21.58 -10.19 39.41
CA ASN A 294 -22.89 -9.80 38.92
C ASN A 294 -22.76 -9.22 37.50
N VAL A 295 -22.64 -10.10 36.52
CA VAL A 295 -22.39 -9.75 35.11
C VAL A 295 -23.49 -8.83 34.56
N ARG A 296 -23.11 -7.64 34.07
CA ARG A 296 -24.03 -6.67 33.45
C ARG A 296 -23.48 -6.12 32.14
N TYR A 297 -23.73 -6.83 31.04
CA TYR A 297 -23.41 -6.30 29.72
C TYR A 297 -24.37 -5.17 29.30
N PRO A 298 -23.89 -4.13 28.60
CA PRO A 298 -24.77 -3.16 27.96
C PRO A 298 -25.47 -3.79 26.77
N ASN A 299 -26.64 -3.26 26.38
CA ASN A 299 -27.37 -3.69 25.20
C ASN A 299 -26.64 -3.27 23.92
N ILE A 300 -25.59 -4.02 23.55
CA ILE A 300 -24.82 -3.83 22.34
C ILE A 300 -24.79 -5.13 21.54
N ARG A 301 -24.99 -5.02 20.22
CA ARG A 301 -24.79 -6.16 19.32
C ARG A 301 -23.30 -6.51 19.29
N ARG A 302 -22.94 -7.69 19.80
CA ARG A 302 -21.55 -8.17 19.85
C ARG A 302 -21.17 -8.99 18.61
N GLU A 303 -22.10 -9.83 18.15
CA GLU A 303 -21.88 -10.73 17.03
C GLU A 303 -21.60 -9.97 15.72
N GLY A 304 -20.60 -10.46 14.97
CA GLY A 304 -20.14 -9.85 13.71
C GLY A 304 -19.39 -8.52 13.86
N ARG A 305 -19.17 -8.02 15.09
CA ARG A 305 -18.34 -6.83 15.31
C ARG A 305 -16.88 -7.22 15.49
N SER A 306 -16.00 -6.36 15.00
CA SER A 306 -14.57 -6.49 15.26
C SER A 306 -14.19 -5.90 16.62
N ASN A 307 -13.10 -6.40 17.20
CA ASN A 307 -12.52 -5.91 18.46
C ASN A 307 -12.30 -4.39 18.41
N GLY A 308 -11.91 -3.84 17.26
CA GLY A 308 -11.76 -2.40 17.09
C GLY A 308 -13.08 -1.63 17.29
N LYS A 309 -14.18 -2.11 16.71
CA LYS A 309 -15.51 -1.48 16.88
C LYS A 309 -16.06 -1.63 18.29
N LEU A 310 -15.81 -2.77 18.94
CA LEU A 310 -16.20 -3.00 20.32
C LEU A 310 -15.44 -2.06 21.27
N GLY A 311 -14.12 -1.98 21.12
CA GLY A 311 -13.30 -1.05 21.91
C GLY A 311 -13.66 0.41 21.66
N GLU A 312 -13.89 0.80 20.41
CA GLU A 312 -14.35 2.15 20.06
C GLU A 312 -15.68 2.50 20.71
N LYS A 313 -16.62 1.54 20.81
CA LYS A 313 -17.89 1.79 21.48
C LYS A 313 -17.72 2.05 22.98
N VAL A 314 -16.80 1.34 23.65
CA VAL A 314 -16.45 1.62 25.05
C VAL A 314 -15.83 3.00 25.19
N SER A 315 -14.83 3.32 24.35
CA SER A 315 -14.18 4.64 24.37
C SER A 315 -15.15 5.79 24.09
N GLN A 316 -16.09 5.60 23.17
CA GLN A 316 -17.14 6.57 22.89
C GLN A 316 -18.02 6.78 24.12
N GLN A 317 -18.52 5.69 24.71
CA GLN A 317 -19.42 5.79 25.86
C GLN A 317 -18.74 6.46 27.05
N PHE A 318 -17.49 6.08 27.37
CA PHE A 318 -16.76 6.65 28.49
C PHE A 318 -16.47 8.15 28.29
N ARG A 319 -16.27 8.57 27.03
CA ARG A 319 -16.18 10.00 26.69
C ARG A 319 -17.51 10.73 26.88
N GLU A 320 -18.62 10.14 26.45
CA GLU A 320 -19.96 10.70 26.62
C GLU A 320 -20.38 10.81 28.09
N ILE A 321 -19.97 9.84 28.92
CA ILE A 321 -20.18 9.87 30.37
C ILE A 321 -19.26 10.88 31.06
N GLY A 322 -18.09 11.15 30.48
CA GLY A 322 -17.14 12.13 31.01
C GLY A 322 -16.24 11.58 32.13
N ILE A 323 -15.73 10.35 32.00
CA ILE A 323 -14.86 9.73 33.02
C ILE A 323 -13.49 10.42 33.20
N GLY A 324 -13.18 11.46 32.42
CA GLY A 324 -11.98 12.29 32.58
C GLY A 324 -10.67 11.70 32.03
N HIS A 325 -10.62 10.42 31.63
CA HIS A 325 -9.40 9.80 31.08
C HIS A 325 -9.68 8.78 29.96
N ASN A 326 -8.61 8.31 29.31
CA ASN A 326 -8.71 7.29 28.27
C ASN A 326 -8.97 5.91 28.90
N PRO A 327 -9.96 5.12 28.43
CA PRO A 327 -10.20 3.76 28.94
C PRO A 327 -8.98 2.84 28.90
N TYR A 328 -8.03 3.08 28.00
CA TYR A 328 -6.78 2.33 27.97
C TYR A 328 -5.88 2.58 29.18
N ALA A 329 -5.98 3.73 29.86
CA ALA A 329 -5.21 4.03 31.07
C ALA A 329 -5.55 3.06 32.20
N LEU A 330 -6.82 2.65 32.30
CA LEU A 330 -7.29 1.67 33.28
C LEU A 330 -6.67 0.27 33.08
N SER A 331 -6.18 -0.05 31.88
CA SER A 331 -5.51 -1.32 31.61
C SER A 331 -4.04 -1.37 32.08
N TRP A 332 -3.53 -0.26 32.64
CA TRP A 332 -2.15 -0.08 33.11
C TRP A 332 -2.07 0.42 34.56
N ALA A 333 -3.21 0.52 35.25
CA ALA A 333 -3.21 0.77 36.69
C ALA A 333 -2.72 -0.52 37.36
N ASP A 334 -1.51 -0.48 37.91
CA ASP A 334 -0.90 -1.55 38.72
C ASP A 334 -1.13 -1.25 40.20
#